data_AF-A0RW65-F1
#
_entry.id   AF-A0RW65-F1
#
_cell.length_a   1.000
_cell.length_b   1.000
_cell.length_c   1.000
_cell.angle_alpha   90.00
_cell.angle_beta   90.00
_cell.angle_gamma   90.00
#
_symmetry.space_group_name_H-M   'P 1'
#
loop_
_entity.id
_entity.type
_entity.pdbx_description
1 polymer ?
#
loop_
_entity_poly.entity_id
_entity_poly.type
_entity_poly.pdbx_seq_one_letter_code
_entity_poly.pdbx_strand_id
1 'polypeptide(L)'
;MVTTSNFDVTGHEFVAEERRLTLFIDSNVEDNISEMVIPVNLINGNFTFMLNGEELLPLVRTGGDISFITAEFPGSGEHRLDIVGTTYLPEFAGAAMLVLAASIMCIVLLRNSQIMVR
;
A
#
# COMPACT_ATOMS: atom_id res chain seq x y z
N MET A 1 9.67 -7.40 -0.71
CA MET A 1 8.62 -8.33 -1.17
C MET A 1 9.30 -9.49 -1.86
N VAL A 2 8.73 -10.69 -1.77
CA VAL A 2 9.12 -11.84 -2.61
C VAL A 2 7.88 -12.28 -3.39
N THR A 3 8.04 -12.65 -4.66
CA THR A 3 6.96 -13.17 -5.51
C THR A 3 7.43 -14.41 -6.25
N THR A 4 6.53 -15.37 -6.45
CA THR A 4 6.69 -16.51 -7.35
C THR A 4 5.44 -16.63 -8.20
N SER A 5 5.60 -16.89 -9.50
CA SER A 5 4.50 -16.83 -10.47
C SER A 5 4.78 -17.72 -11.68
N ASN A 6 3.73 -18.00 -12.47
CA ASN A 6 3.83 -18.62 -13.79
C ASN A 6 3.94 -17.59 -14.95
N PHE A 7 4.13 -16.32 -14.61
CA PHE A 7 4.34 -15.18 -15.51
C PHE A 7 5.58 -14.39 -15.07
N ASP A 8 6.05 -13.49 -15.92
CA ASP A 8 7.20 -12.62 -15.64
C ASP A 8 6.75 -11.32 -14.98
N VAL A 9 7.43 -10.93 -13.89
CA VAL A 9 7.31 -9.59 -13.32
C VAL A 9 8.40 -8.72 -13.92
N THR A 10 8.02 -7.87 -14.86
CA THR A 10 8.95 -7.04 -15.66
C THR A 10 9.38 -5.78 -14.93
N GLY A 11 8.63 -5.35 -13.90
CA GLY A 11 8.96 -4.18 -13.10
C GLY A 11 8.05 -3.99 -11.89
N HIS A 12 8.38 -2.98 -11.07
CA HIS A 12 7.55 -2.58 -9.93
C HIS A 12 7.68 -1.09 -9.62
N GLU A 13 6.64 -0.52 -9.03
CA GLU A 13 6.61 0.86 -8.52
C GLU A 13 6.03 0.87 -7.10
N PHE A 14 6.53 1.77 -6.25
CA PHE A 14 5.97 2.00 -4.92
C PHE A 14 5.71 3.50 -4.70
N VAL A 15 4.47 3.84 -4.38
CA VAL A 15 4.03 5.20 -4.07
C VAL A 15 3.56 5.25 -2.62
N ALA A 16 4.38 5.85 -1.75
CA ALA A 16 4.19 5.82 -0.31
C ALA A 16 2.92 6.57 0.14
N GLU A 17 2.66 7.74 -0.45
CA GLU A 17 1.51 8.59 -0.14
C GLU A 17 0.18 7.86 -0.38
N GLU A 18 0.17 6.99 -1.39
CA GLU A 18 -0.98 6.20 -1.81
C GLU A 18 -0.98 4.79 -1.21
N ARG A 19 0.11 4.38 -0.54
CA ARG A 19 0.26 3.02 0.02
C ARG A 19 0.13 1.96 -1.07
N ARG A 20 0.62 2.28 -2.27
CA ARG A 20 0.40 1.50 -3.48
C ARG A 20 1.70 0.86 -3.94
N LEU A 21 1.67 -0.45 -4.07
CA LEU A 21 2.67 -1.25 -4.76
C LEU A 21 2.07 -1.68 -6.10
N THR A 22 2.75 -1.36 -7.18
CA THR A 22 2.39 -1.79 -8.54
C THR A 22 3.38 -2.84 -9.01
N LEU A 23 2.87 -3.92 -9.60
CA LEU A 23 3.66 -4.90 -10.36
C LEU A 23 3.29 -4.80 -11.84
N PHE A 24 4.30 -4.74 -12.69
CA PHE A 24 4.15 -4.88 -14.14
C PHE A 24 4.44 -6.32 -14.50
N ILE A 25 3.50 -6.93 -15.21
CA ILE A 25 3.48 -8.36 -15.51
C ILE A 25 3.46 -8.52 -17.02
N ASP A 26 4.22 -9.50 -17.52
CA ASP A 26 4.09 -10.01 -18.88
C ASP A 26 3.82 -11.53 -18.79
N SER A 27 2.72 -11.98 -19.39
CA SER A 27 2.30 -13.38 -19.34
C SER A 27 2.11 -13.97 -20.74
N ASN A 28 2.56 -15.21 -20.89
CA ASN A 28 2.35 -16.00 -22.11
C ASN A 28 1.26 -17.07 -21.96
N VAL A 29 0.50 -17.04 -20.86
CA VAL A 29 -0.57 -18.01 -20.56
C VAL A 29 -1.86 -17.29 -20.17
N GLU A 30 -3.00 -17.95 -20.38
CA GLU A 30 -4.31 -17.38 -20.02
C GLU A 30 -4.59 -17.49 -18.52
N ASP A 31 -4.22 -18.60 -17.87
CA ASP A 31 -4.50 -18.82 -16.45
C ASP A 31 -3.28 -18.49 -15.59
N ASN A 32 -3.26 -17.28 -15.02
CA ASN A 32 -2.15 -16.79 -14.23
C ASN A 32 -2.33 -17.10 -12.75
N ILE A 33 -1.21 -17.44 -12.09
CA ILE A 33 -1.15 -17.63 -10.65
C ILE A 33 0.13 -17.01 -10.09
N SER A 34 0.00 -16.38 -8.93
CA SER A 34 1.13 -15.88 -8.15
C SER A 34 0.95 -16.05 -6.66
N GLU A 35 2.06 -16.28 -5.98
CA GLU A 35 2.16 -16.22 -4.52
C GLU A 35 3.13 -15.09 -4.15
N MET A 36 2.67 -14.18 -3.30
CA MET A 36 3.41 -12.98 -2.89
C MET A 36 3.54 -12.93 -1.37
N VAL A 37 4.72 -12.50 -0.91
CA VAL A 37 5.01 -12.16 0.48
C VAL A 37 5.29 -10.68 0.59
N ILE A 38 4.35 -9.95 1.19
CA ILE A 38 4.42 -8.50 1.41
C ILE A 38 4.76 -8.23 2.88
N PRO A 39 5.91 -7.62 3.18
CA PRO A 39 6.24 -7.19 4.54
C PRO A 39 5.26 -6.14 5.06
N VAL A 40 4.82 -6.27 6.31
CA VAL A 40 3.87 -5.31 6.94
C VAL A 40 4.46 -3.90 7.12
N ASN A 41 5.79 -3.77 7.07
CA ASN A 41 6.45 -2.46 7.10
C ASN A 41 6.48 -1.76 5.72
N LEU A 42 6.12 -2.46 4.63
CA LEU A 42 5.97 -1.87 3.31
C LEU A 42 4.57 -1.29 3.13
N ILE A 43 3.55 -2.16 3.19
CA ILE A 43 2.13 -1.83 3.15
C ILE A 43 1.37 -2.84 4.02
N ASN A 44 0.31 -2.41 4.69
CA ASN A 44 -0.38 -3.22 5.70
C ASN A 44 -1.87 -2.87 5.83
N GLY A 45 -2.57 -3.66 6.64
CA GLY A 45 -3.99 -3.54 6.92
C GLY A 45 -4.80 -4.35 5.92
N ASN A 46 -5.95 -3.82 5.52
CA ASN A 46 -6.72 -4.43 4.44
C ASN A 46 -6.08 -4.05 3.11
N PHE A 47 -6.12 -4.98 2.16
CA PHE A 47 -5.60 -4.76 0.82
C PHE A 47 -6.74 -4.63 -0.18
N THR A 48 -6.57 -3.71 -1.12
CA THR A 48 -7.34 -3.64 -2.36
C THR A 48 -6.42 -4.02 -3.50
N PHE A 49 -6.86 -4.94 -4.35
CA PHE A 49 -6.11 -5.38 -5.52
C PHE A 49 -6.85 -4.97 -6.78
N MET A 50 -6.14 -4.42 -7.74
CA MET A 50 -6.69 -3.99 -9.01
C MET A 50 -5.82 -4.53 -10.15
N LEU A 51 -6.41 -5.35 -11.01
CA LEU A 51 -5.78 -5.83 -12.24
C LEU A 51 -6.29 -5.00 -13.40
N ASN A 52 -5.40 -4.26 -14.07
CA ASN A 52 -5.77 -3.40 -15.21
C ASN A 52 -6.90 -2.40 -14.89
N GLY A 53 -7.01 -1.99 -13.61
CA GLY A 53 -8.07 -1.08 -13.15
C GLY A 53 -9.38 -1.77 -12.75
N GLU A 54 -9.47 -3.09 -12.83
CA GLU A 54 -10.60 -3.88 -12.35
C GLU A 54 -10.27 -4.58 -11.03
N GLU A 55 -11.25 -4.67 -10.13
CA GLU A 55 -11.05 -5.27 -8.81
C GLU A 55 -10.70 -6.75 -8.91
N LEU A 56 -9.67 -7.17 -8.17
CA LEU A 56 -9.26 -8.56 -8.01
C LEU A 56 -9.44 -8.99 -6.55
N LEU A 57 -9.91 -10.21 -6.32
CA LEU A 57 -10.17 -10.76 -4.98
C LEU A 57 -9.23 -11.92 -4.65
N PRO A 58 -7.95 -11.66 -4.37
CA PRO A 58 -7.00 -12.71 -4.03
C PRO A 58 -7.21 -13.24 -2.60
N LEU A 59 -6.63 -14.41 -2.34
CA LEU A 59 -6.60 -14.98 -1.00
C LEU A 59 -5.49 -14.32 -0.18
N VAL A 60 -5.87 -13.62 0.90
CA VAL A 60 -4.92 -12.99 1.81
C VAL A 60 -4.84 -13.75 3.13
N ARG A 61 -3.63 -13.94 3.64
CA ARG A 61 -3.30 -14.50 4.95
C ARG A 61 -2.25 -13.61 5.61
N THR A 62 -2.64 -12.88 6.64
CA THR A 62 -1.74 -11.99 7.38
C THR A 62 -1.37 -12.60 8.72
N GLY A 63 -0.09 -12.55 9.08
CA GLY A 63 0.41 -13.04 10.36
C GLY A 63 1.83 -12.58 10.65
N GLY A 64 2.09 -12.16 11.89
CA GLY A 64 3.39 -11.59 12.27
C GLY A 64 3.74 -10.37 11.41
N ASP A 65 4.93 -10.39 10.82
CA ASP A 65 5.49 -9.28 10.05
C ASP A 65 5.27 -9.37 8.53
N ILE A 66 4.42 -10.30 8.07
CA ILE A 66 4.15 -10.50 6.65
C ILE A 66 2.66 -10.69 6.35
N SER A 67 2.29 -10.37 5.12
CA SER A 67 1.06 -10.82 4.47
C SER A 67 1.42 -11.74 3.32
N PHE A 68 0.80 -12.91 3.28
CA PHE A 68 0.88 -13.88 2.19
C PHE A 68 -0.36 -13.75 1.31
N ILE A 69 -0.16 -13.64 0.00
CA ILE A 69 -1.21 -13.39 -0.98
C ILE A 69 -1.12 -14.44 -2.07
N THR A 70 -2.22 -15.11 -2.38
CA THR A 70 -2.38 -15.94 -3.58
C THR A 70 -3.34 -15.24 -4.53
N ALA A 71 -2.85 -14.85 -5.70
CA ALA A 71 -3.64 -14.16 -6.72
C ALA A 71 -3.72 -15.01 -8.00
N GLU A 72 -4.93 -15.13 -8.53
CA GLU A 72 -5.22 -15.81 -9.79
C GLU A 72 -5.97 -14.85 -10.70
N PHE A 73 -5.61 -14.80 -11.98
CA PHE A 73 -6.31 -13.94 -12.94
C PHE A 73 -6.20 -14.44 -14.40
N PRO A 74 -7.21 -14.16 -15.24
CA PRO A 74 -7.17 -14.53 -16.65
C PRO A 74 -6.40 -13.50 -17.50
N GLY A 75 -5.92 -13.94 -18.66
CA GLY A 75 -5.40 -13.10 -19.74
C GLY A 75 -3.91 -13.26 -19.99
N SER A 76 -3.52 -13.11 -21.26
CA SER A 76 -2.13 -13.06 -21.70
C SER A 76 -1.70 -11.63 -22.08
N GLY A 77 -0.39 -11.43 -22.16
CA GLY A 77 0.26 -10.16 -22.47
C GLY A 77 0.56 -9.33 -21.23
N GLU A 78 0.57 -8.01 -21.42
CA GLU A 78 0.93 -7.07 -20.36
C GLU A 78 -0.23 -6.84 -19.38
N HIS A 79 0.07 -6.94 -18.09
CA HIS A 79 -0.85 -6.63 -17.02
C HIS A 79 -0.23 -5.69 -15.99
N ARG A 80 -1.08 -4.86 -15.39
CA ARG A 80 -0.74 -4.01 -14.25
C ARG A 80 -1.53 -4.48 -13.03
N LEU A 81 -0.82 -4.95 -12.01
CA LEU A 81 -1.41 -5.30 -10.71
C LEU A 81 -1.08 -4.20 -9.69
N ASP A 82 -2.09 -3.46 -9.28
CA ASP A 82 -2.00 -2.49 -8.19
C ASP A 82 -2.46 -3.13 -6.87
N ILE A 83 -1.65 -2.97 -5.83
CA ILE A 83 -1.88 -3.49 -4.48
C ILE A 83 -1.84 -2.30 -3.51
N VAL A 84 -2.99 -1.96 -2.94
CA VAL A 84 -3.14 -0.80 -2.06
C VAL A 84 -3.44 -1.26 -0.64
N GLY A 85 -2.59 -0.90 0.32
CA GLY A 85 -2.83 -1.13 1.74
C GLY A 85 -3.63 0.00 2.39
N THR A 86 -4.39 -0.28 3.45
CA THR A 86 -5.05 0.78 4.24
C THR A 86 -4.09 1.54 5.14
N THR A 87 -2.93 0.95 5.46
CA THR A 87 -1.88 1.55 6.28
C THR A 87 -0.51 1.37 5.62
N TYR A 88 0.39 2.32 5.86
CA TYR A 88 1.80 2.23 5.51
C TYR A 88 2.60 2.80 6.69
N LEU A 89 3.78 2.25 6.95
CA LEU A 89 4.79 2.82 7.87
C LEU A 89 4.27 3.21 9.27
N PRO A 90 4.28 2.27 10.26
CA PRO A 90 3.93 2.57 11.65
C PRO A 90 4.80 3.67 12.30
N GLU A 91 6.05 3.82 11.81
CA GLU A 91 7.10 4.64 12.43
C GLU A 91 6.78 6.15 12.45
N PHE A 92 5.94 6.63 11.52
CA PHE A 92 5.55 8.04 11.47
C PHE A 92 4.16 8.35 12.00
N ALA A 93 3.36 7.33 12.37
CA ALA A 93 2.04 7.57 12.96
C ALA A 93 2.13 8.40 14.26
N GLY A 94 3.17 8.15 15.08
CA GLY A 94 3.44 8.95 16.27
C GLY A 94 3.89 10.38 15.96
N ALA A 95 4.83 10.55 15.02
CA ALA A 95 5.37 11.86 14.66
C ALA A 95 4.33 12.76 13.98
N ALA A 96 3.51 12.22 13.08
CA ALA A 96 2.47 12.98 12.40
C ALA A 96 1.43 13.55 13.37
N MET A 97 1.00 12.75 14.38
CA MET A 97 0.11 13.23 15.43
C MET A 97 0.74 14.31 16.31
N LEU A 98 2.04 14.18 16.64
CA LEU A 98 2.76 15.20 17.41
C LEU A 98 2.90 16.52 16.64
N VAL A 99 3.21 16.47 15.34
CA VAL A 99 3.29 17.65 14.48
C VAL A 99 1.92 18.33 14.35
N LEU A 100 0.86 17.55 14.21
CA LEU A 100 -0.51 18.08 14.20
C LEU A 100 -0.86 18.73 15.55
N ALA A 101 -0.56 18.08 16.67
CA ALA A 101 -0.82 18.63 18.00
C ALA A 101 -0.01 19.91 18.27
N ALA A 102 1.27 19.93 17.89
CA ALA A 102 2.13 21.11 18.01
C ALA A 102 1.64 22.28 17.14
N SER A 103 1.19 21.99 15.91
CA SER A 103 0.66 23.04 15.03
C SER A 103 -0.65 23.64 15.58
N ILE A 104 -1.56 22.82 16.11
CA ILE A 104 -2.77 23.31 16.81
C ILE A 104 -2.40 24.15 18.04
N MET A 105 -1.43 23.70 18.84
CA MET A 105 -0.99 24.41 20.04
C MET A 105 -0.38 25.78 19.70
N CYS A 106 0.44 25.86 18.66
CA CYS A 106 0.97 27.13 18.14
C CYS A 106 -0.15 28.08 17.70
N ILE A 107 -1.17 27.59 16.99
CA ILE A 107 -2.31 28.41 16.57
C ILE A 107 -3.09 28.95 17.79
N VAL A 108 -3.33 28.12 18.81
CA VAL A 108 -4.04 28.53 20.03
C VAL A 108 -3.24 29.59 20.81
N LEU A 109 -1.92 29.41 20.95
CA LEU A 109 -1.05 30.37 21.62
C LEU A 109 -1.02 31.72 20.89
N LEU A 110 -0.88 31.70 19.56
CA LEU A 110 -0.91 32.89 18.73
C LEU A 110 -2.26 33.62 18.79
N ARG A 111 -3.38 32.88 18.85
CA ARG A 111 -4.70 33.47 18.99
C ARG A 111 -4.88 34.16 20.35
N ASN A 112 -4.43 33.51 21.43
CA ASN A 112 -4.57 34.06 22.78
C ASN A 112 -3.65 35.28 23.01
N SER A 113 -2.48 35.32 22.38
CA SER A 113 -1.59 36.48 22.46
C SER A 113 -2.16 37.72 21.77
N GLN A 114 -3.04 37.57 20.76
CA GLN A 114 -3.73 38.71 20.12
C GLN A 114 -4.88 39.29 20.96
N ILE A 115 -5.41 38.52 21.93
CA ILE A 115 -6.50 38.95 22.82
C ILE A 115 -5.95 39.76 24.00
N MET A 116 -4.72 39.51 24.44
CA MET A 116 -4.09 40.16 25.59
C MET A 116 -3.46 41.53 25.26
N VAL A 117 -3.46 41.94 23.99
CA VAL A 117 -2.91 43.23 23.49
C VAL A 117 -4.04 44.21 23.12
N ARG A 118 -5.26 44.00 23.64
CA ARG A 118 -6.41 44.90 23.49
C ARG A 118 -6.92 45.40 24.83
#